data_AF-A0A9E0GBK8-F1
#
_entry.id   AF-A0A9E0GBK8-F1
#
_cell.length_a   1.000
_cell.length_b   1.000
_cell.length_c   1.000
_cell.angle_alpha   90.00
_cell.angle_beta   90.00
_cell.angle_gamma   90.00
#
_symmetry.space_group_name_H-M   'P 1'
#
loop_
_entity.id
_entity.type
_entity.pdbx_description
1 polymer ?
#
loop_
_entity_poly.entity_id
_entity_poly.type
_entity_poly.pdbx_seq_one_letter_code
_entity_poly.pdbx_strand_id
1 'polypeptide(L)' 'DYSEIHVTIHEGKFHQVKRMFTAIGSEVLFLKRITFGALPLDESLKTGEYRALTKEEISILQRNQIKR' A
#
# COMPACT_ATOMS: atom_id res chain seq x y z
N ASP A 1 6.18 13.27 -20.77
CA ASP A 1 6.49 13.51 -19.34
C ASP A 1 5.75 12.51 -18.47
N TYR A 2 6.39 12.02 -17.42
CA TYR A 2 5.77 11.17 -16.39
C TYR A 2 6.01 11.81 -15.02
N SER A 3 5.13 11.50 -14.07
CA SER A 3 5.27 11.94 -12.68
C SER A 3 5.13 10.75 -11.75
N GLU A 4 5.89 10.78 -10.66
CA GLU A 4 5.84 9.77 -9.60
C GLU A 4 5.34 10.43 -8.31
N ILE A 5 4.47 9.73 -7.60
CA ILE A 5 3.81 10.24 -6.39
C ILE A 5 3.55 9.11 -5.39
N HIS A 6 3.55 9.46 -4.11
CA HIS A 6 3.11 8.57 -3.04
C HIS A 6 1.71 8.98 -2.56
N VAL A 7 0.81 8.00 -2.47
CA VAL A 7 -0.58 8.19 -2.04
C VAL A 7 -0.88 7.24 -0.88
N THR A 8 -1.34 7.80 0.23
CA THR A 8 -1.84 7.03 1.38
C THR A 8 -3.36 7.16 1.43
N ILE A 9 -4.05 6.02 1.50
CA ILE A 9 -5.50 5.95 1.67
C ILE A 9 -5.84 5.13 2.92
N HIS A 10 -6.94 5.48 3.57
CA HIS A 10 -7.42 4.81 4.78
C HIS A 10 -8.66 3.92 4.51
N GLU A 11 -9.13 3.89 3.27
CA GLU A 11 -10.22 3.04 2.79
C GLU A 11 -9.78 2.21 1.57
N GLY A 12 -10.51 1.13 1.29
CA GLY A 12 -10.20 0.18 0.21
C GLY A 12 -11.32 0.07 -0.83
N LYS A 13 -11.80 1.20 -1.39
CA LYS A 13 -12.86 1.16 -2.41
C LYS A 13 -12.34 0.59 -3.74
N PHE A 14 -13.23 -0.02 -4.51
CA PHE A 14 -12.90 -0.60 -5.82
C PHE A 14 -12.27 0.45 -6.76
N HIS A 15 -11.08 0.14 -7.27
CA HIS A 15 -10.29 1.00 -8.16
C HIS A 15 -10.09 2.44 -7.65
N GLN A 16 -10.11 2.66 -6.33
CA GLN A 16 -10.10 4.00 -5.73
C GLN A 16 -8.99 4.89 -6.26
N VAL A 17 -7.73 4.44 -6.19
CA VAL A 17 -6.56 5.22 -6.63
C VAL A 17 -6.68 5.57 -8.12
N LYS A 18 -7.01 4.59 -8.99
CA LYS A 18 -7.19 4.85 -10.42
C LYS A 18 -8.28 5.89 -10.68
N ARG A 19 -9.42 5.78 -10.00
CA ARG A 19 -10.54 6.73 -10.13
C ARG A 19 -10.19 8.13 -9.64
N MET A 20 -9.39 8.25 -8.57
CA MET A 20 -8.92 9.56 -8.08
C MET A 20 -8.11 10.30 -9.15
N PHE A 21 -7.17 9.62 -9.82
CA PHE A 21 -6.36 10.25 -10.87
C PHE A 21 -7.15 10.53 -12.14
N THR A 22 -8.02 9.61 -12.57
CA THR A 22 -8.89 9.84 -13.72
C THR A 22 -9.80 11.06 -13.51
N ALA A 23 -10.28 11.29 -12.28
CA ALA A 23 -11.11 12.44 -11.95
C ALA A 23 -10.42 13.80 -12.14
N ILE A 24 -9.07 13.83 -12.11
CA ILE A 24 -8.25 15.04 -12.38
C ILE A 24 -7.60 15.02 -13.77
N GLY A 25 -8.07 14.15 -14.67
CA GLY A 25 -7.56 14.06 -16.04
C GLY A 25 -6.19 13.38 -16.17
N SER A 26 -5.78 12.60 -15.16
CA SER A 26 -4.51 11.86 -15.15
C SER A 26 -4.73 10.35 -15.27
N GLU A 27 -3.83 9.66 -15.97
CA GLU A 27 -3.84 8.19 -16.09
C GLU A 27 -2.79 7.55 -15.18
N VAL A 28 -3.15 6.46 -14.50
CA VAL A 28 -2.23 5.68 -13.67
C VAL A 28 -1.59 4.58 -14.53
N LEU A 29 -0.34 4.81 -14.96
CA LEU A 29 0.44 3.87 -15.76
C LEU A 29 0.98 2.69 -14.94
N PHE A 30 1.36 2.94 -13.69
CA PHE A 30 1.87 1.94 -12.77
C PHE A 30 1.32 2.17 -11.37
N LEU A 31 0.89 1.10 -10.70
CA LEU A 31 0.37 1.16 -9.33
C LEU A 31 0.95 0.00 -8.53
N LYS A 32 1.74 0.34 -7.52
CA LYS A 32 2.30 -0.61 -6.56
C LYS A 32 1.97 -0.16 -5.15
N ARG A 33 1.47 -1.08 -4.33
CA ARG A 33 1.35 -0.84 -2.89
C ARG A 33 2.70 -1.14 -2.26
N ILE A 34 3.32 -0.12 -1.69
CA ILE A 34 4.66 -0.20 -1.06
C ILE A 34 4.60 -0.29 0.47
N THR A 35 3.45 0.05 1.07
CA THR A 35 3.22 -0.05 2.52
C THR A 35 1.78 -0.47 2.80
N PHE A 36 1.56 -1.13 3.93
CA PHE A 36 0.24 -1.39 4.48
C PHE A 36 0.23 -1.09 5.98
N GLY A 37 -0.41 0.03 6.36
CA GLY A 37 -0.29 0.56 7.71
C GLY A 37 1.18 0.82 8.05
N ALA A 38 1.64 0.28 9.18
CA ALA A 38 3.03 0.41 9.62
C ALA A 38 3.97 -0.67 9.03
N LEU A 39 3.50 -1.49 8.09
CA LEU A 39 4.31 -2.53 7.46
C LEU A 39 4.80 -2.09 6.07
N PRO A 40 6.12 -1.90 5.87
CA PRO A 40 6.67 -1.70 4.53
C PRO A 40 6.70 -3.01 3.74
N LEU A 41 6.62 -2.90 2.41
CA LEU A 41 6.90 -4.02 1.51
C LEU A 41 8.39 -4.33 1.54
N ASP A 42 8.72 -5.60 1.76
CA ASP A 42 10.09 -6.09 1.71
C ASP A 42 10.63 -6.04 0.28
N GLU A 43 11.70 -5.26 0.05
CA GLU A 43 12.32 -5.09 -1.26
C GLU A 43 13.04 -6.35 -1.75
N SER A 44 13.35 -7.29 -0.86
CA SER A 44 13.97 -8.56 -1.23
C SER A 44 13.00 -9.60 -1.79
N LEU A 45 11.69 -9.43 -1.56
CA LEU A 45 10.66 -10.31 -2.09
C LEU A 45 10.45 -10.06 -3.59
N LYS A 46 10.54 -11.13 -4.38
CA LYS A 46 10.20 -11.08 -5.81
C LYS A 46 8.70 -11.13 -6.02
N THR A 47 8.26 -10.69 -7.20
CA THR A 47 6.86 -10.77 -7.60
C THR A 47 6.32 -12.19 -7.48
N GLY A 48 5.23 -12.36 -6.73
CA GLY A 48 4.59 -13.65 -6.49
C GLY A 48 5.10 -14.39 -5.26
N GLU A 49 6.19 -13.94 -4.64
CA GLU A 49 6.69 -14.51 -3.39
C GLU A 49 5.92 -14.00 -2.17
N TYR A 50 5.99 -14.78 -1.09
CA TYR A 50 5.49 -14.41 0.22
C TYR A 50 6.45 -14.89 1.30
N ARG A 51 6.38 -14.26 2.46
CA ARG A 51 7.08 -14.71 3.67
C ARG A 51 6.18 -14.55 4.89
N ALA A 52 6.54 -15.24 5.98
CA ALA A 52 5.94 -14.98 7.27
C ALA A 52 6.34 -13.59 7.79
N LEU A 53 5.46 -13.00 8.60
CA LEU A 53 5.79 -11.79 9.36
C LEU A 53 6.79 -12.14 10.48
N THR A 54 7.70 -11.21 10.75
CA THR A 54 8.60 -11.25 11.90
C THR A 54 7.83 -10.99 13.19
N LYS A 55 8.44 -11.34 14.34
CA LYS A 55 7.83 -11.10 15.66
C LYS A 55 7.61 -9.61 15.90
N GLU A 56 8.50 -8.78 15.38
CA GLU A 56 8.48 -7.33 15.46
C GLU A 56 7.31 -6.76 14.66
N GLU A 57 7.13 -7.19 13.40
CA GLU A 57 6.02 -6.80 12.54
C GLU A 57 4.66 -7.20 13.14
N ILE A 58 4.56 -8.41 13.71
CA ILE A 58 3.36 -8.87 14.43
C ILE A 58 3.07 -7.95 15.62
N SER A 59 4.10 -7.63 16.41
CA SER A 59 3.96 -6.75 17.59
C SER A 59 3.54 -5.33 17.22
N ILE A 60 3.98 -4.82 16.06
CA ILE A 60 3.55 -3.53 15.52
C ILE A 60 2.07 -3.56 15.16
N LEU A 61 1.63 -4.60 14.43
CA LEU A 61 0.22 -4.77 14.07
C LEU A 61 -0.68 -4.86 15.30
N GLN A 62 -0.28 -5.62 16.32
CA GLN A 62 -1.06 -5.78 17.56
C GLN A 62 -1.21 -4.48 18.34
N ARG A 63 -0.14 -3.68 18.45
CA ARG A 63 -0.19 -2.36 19.11
C ARG A 63 -1.10 -1.37 18.39
N ASN A 64 -1.14 -1.44 17.07
CA ASN A 64 -1.91 -0.53 16.22
C ASN A 64 -3.35 -0.99 15.99
N GLN A 65 -3.78 -2.11 16.60
CA GLN A 65 -5.20 -2.46 16.62
C GLN A 65 -5.94 -1.45 17.49
N ILE A 66 -6.56 -0.46 16.84
CA ILE A 66 -7.64 0.32 17.42
C ILE A 66 -8.67 -0.69 17.93
N LYS A 67 -8.81 -0.81 19.25
CA LYS A 67 -9.90 -1.56 19.86
C LYS A 67 -11.20 -1.00 19.28
N ARG A 68 -11.88 -1.81 18.48
CA ARG A 68 -13.27 -1.56 18.11
C ARG A 68 -14.15 -1.69 19.35
#